data_AF-A0A2E7CIR8-F1
#
_entry.id   AF-A0A2E7CIR8-F1
#
_cell.length_a   1.000
_cell.length_b   1.000
_cell.length_c   1.000
_cell.angle_alpha   90.00
_cell.angle_beta   90.00
_cell.angle_gamma   90.00
#
_symmetry.space_group_name_H-M   'P 1'
#
loop_
_entity.id
_entity.type
_entity.pdbx_description
1 polymer ?
#
loop_
_entity_poly.entity_id
_entity_poly.type
_entity_poly.pdbx_seq_one_letter_code
_entity_poly.pdbx_strand_id
1 'polypeptide(L)'
;MIFFLACHQEGSWHPSAYEPSGVLSENRPSMLQTEALEENLQAFFDAWHGSVEQRAGLDIINWYQEAMSFSDASCPQSYEYQGNQYWFSNCTTDQGDHFDGYVFFNTEYQEDVLSDGGVYDSTSLNGAAKIDVLDQEIVNIGGGVVLISGFNIDGAKIDFMAVQGSFSVEKDSVESQELVSMEFQQYAFSQILNGVSLNGYSLNGTMPLQSEQIKAISFAEVAFFDQRFGYPCEEEPIGQISVRDAQGYWYDLNFDVSIEWDLMGVCDGCAQLTQQGDVLGEICLDFSSILEWEDRPW
;
A
#
# COMPACT_ATOMS: atom_id res chain seq x y z
N MET A 1 -13.73 13.22 14.47
CA MET A 1 -12.60 12.88 15.34
C MET A 1 -12.75 11.55 16.10
N ILE A 2 -13.82 10.74 15.87
CA ILE A 2 -14.01 9.44 16.57
C ILE A 2 -13.64 8.23 15.68
N PHE A 3 -13.56 8.38 14.35
CA PHE A 3 -13.31 7.25 13.45
C PHE A 3 -11.84 6.84 13.29
N PHE A 4 -10.86 7.74 13.47
CA PHE A 4 -9.44 7.38 13.39
C PHE A 4 -8.96 6.49 14.55
N LEU A 5 -9.65 6.50 15.69
CA LEU A 5 -9.32 5.66 16.85
C LEU A 5 -9.66 4.17 16.66
N ALA A 6 -10.44 3.79 15.65
CA ALA A 6 -10.84 2.40 15.43
C ALA A 6 -9.81 1.56 14.67
N CYS A 7 -8.78 2.18 14.06
CA CYS A 7 -7.69 1.46 13.37
C CYS A 7 -6.42 1.35 14.21
N HIS A 8 -6.41 1.85 15.45
CA HIS A 8 -5.25 1.79 16.33
C HIS A 8 -5.15 0.39 16.95
N GLN A 9 -4.48 -0.54 16.26
CA GLN A 9 -3.90 -1.69 16.95
C GLN A 9 -2.60 -1.23 17.62
N GLU A 10 -2.63 -1.07 18.95
CA GLU A 10 -1.44 -0.81 19.77
C GLU A 10 -0.45 -1.99 19.66
N GLY A 11 0.44 -1.92 18.70
CA GLY A 11 1.60 -2.77 18.56
C GLY A 11 2.66 -2.02 17.78
N SER A 12 3.75 -1.62 18.43
CA SER A 12 4.93 -1.10 17.74
C SER A 12 5.54 -2.24 16.90
N TRP A 13 4.99 -2.47 15.72
CA TRP A 13 5.49 -3.43 14.76
C TRP A 13 6.66 -2.79 14.02
N HIS A 14 7.85 -2.94 14.60
CA HIS A 14 9.00 -3.05 13.73
C HIS A 14 8.94 -4.45 13.12
N PRO A 15 8.72 -4.62 11.80
CA PRO A 15 8.91 -5.93 11.19
C PRO A 15 10.28 -6.44 11.63
N SER A 16 10.33 -7.67 12.15
CA SER A 16 11.57 -8.25 12.68
C SER A 16 12.68 -7.97 11.68
N ALA A 17 13.71 -7.24 12.11
CA ALA A 17 14.79 -6.84 11.24
C ALA A 17 15.21 -8.06 10.42
N TYR A 18 15.02 -7.99 9.10
CA TYR A 18 15.63 -8.97 8.22
C TYR A 18 17.13 -8.86 8.51
N GLU A 19 17.68 -9.83 9.25
CA GLU A 19 19.12 -9.91 9.48
C GLU A 19 19.72 -10.54 8.23
N PRO A 20 20.38 -9.76 7.35
CA PRO A 20 21.14 -10.37 6.28
C PRO A 20 22.20 -11.28 6.93
N SER A 21 22.12 -12.58 6.64
CA SER A 21 23.09 -13.58 7.11
C SER A 21 24.40 -13.44 6.33
N GLY A 22 25.09 -12.32 6.53
CA GLY A 22 26.34 -11.98 5.86
C GLY A 22 27.21 -11.12 6.76
N VAL A 23 28.46 -11.57 6.98
CA VAL A 23 29.47 -10.80 7.72
C VAL A 23 29.70 -9.49 6.96
N LEU A 24 29.19 -8.37 7.49
CA LEU A 24 29.41 -7.03 6.95
C LEU A 24 30.91 -6.73 6.96
N SER A 25 31.50 -6.57 5.76
CA SER A 25 32.90 -6.16 5.64
C SER A 25 33.08 -4.74 6.17
N GLU A 26 34.17 -4.46 6.91
CA GLU A 26 34.49 -3.17 7.53
C GLU A 26 34.66 -1.98 6.56
N ASN A 27 34.49 -2.17 5.26
CA ASN A 27 34.35 -1.06 4.32
C ASN A 27 32.99 -0.42 4.52
N ARG A 28 32.91 0.62 5.37
CA ARG A 28 31.74 1.50 5.45
C ARG A 28 31.45 2.00 4.02
N PRO A 29 30.32 1.61 3.41
CA PRO A 29 29.92 2.14 2.12
C PRO A 29 29.85 3.67 2.18
N SER A 30 29.91 4.32 1.02
CA SER A 30 29.56 5.73 0.93
C SER A 30 28.19 5.92 1.55
N MET A 31 28.12 6.76 2.58
CA MET A 31 26.90 7.21 3.22
C MET A 31 25.87 7.56 2.15
N LEU A 32 24.62 7.09 2.31
CA LEU A 32 23.50 7.44 1.44
C LEU A 32 23.48 8.97 1.29
N GLN A 33 23.50 9.47 0.06
CA GLN A 33 23.52 10.90 -0.19
C GLN A 33 22.11 11.44 0.00
N THR A 34 21.93 12.37 0.95
CA THR A 34 20.61 12.96 1.30
C THR A 34 19.86 13.48 0.07
N GLU A 35 20.55 14.18 -0.84
CA GLU A 35 19.97 14.69 -2.09
C GLU A 35 19.42 13.58 -2.99
N ALA A 36 20.14 12.46 -3.12
CA ALA A 36 19.69 11.32 -3.92
C ALA A 36 18.51 10.61 -3.26
N LEU A 37 18.50 10.52 -1.92
CA LEU A 37 17.36 9.94 -1.19
C LEU A 37 16.11 10.81 -1.36
N GLU A 38 16.24 12.13 -1.23
CA GLU A 38 15.14 13.09 -1.47
C GLU A 38 14.57 12.95 -2.87
N GLU A 39 15.41 12.94 -3.92
CA GLU A 39 14.97 12.78 -5.31
C GLU A 39 14.23 11.45 -5.53
N ASN A 40 14.74 10.34 -4.98
CA ASN A 40 14.08 9.03 -5.11
C ASN A 40 12.74 8.97 -4.37
N LEU A 41 12.64 9.60 -3.19
CA LEU A 41 11.40 9.63 -2.43
C LEU A 41 10.36 10.54 -3.07
N GLN A 42 10.76 11.71 -3.57
CA GLN A 42 9.86 12.57 -4.32
C GLN A 42 9.34 11.83 -5.56
N ALA A 43 10.22 11.17 -6.32
CA ALA A 43 9.81 10.37 -7.47
C ALA A 43 8.83 9.24 -7.09
N PHE A 44 9.00 8.63 -5.92
CA PHE A 44 8.05 7.66 -5.40
C PHE A 44 6.68 8.29 -5.14
N PHE A 45 6.60 9.41 -4.40
CA PHE A 45 5.32 10.08 -4.11
C PHE A 45 4.66 10.69 -5.35
N ASP A 46 5.45 11.20 -6.29
CA ASP A 46 4.96 11.66 -7.59
C ASP A 46 4.36 10.51 -8.40
N ALA A 47 5.00 9.33 -8.38
CA ALA A 47 4.48 8.13 -9.05
C ALA A 47 3.26 7.55 -8.34
N TRP A 48 3.21 7.68 -7.01
CA TRP A 48 2.09 7.26 -6.16
C TRP A 48 0.79 7.95 -6.56
N HIS A 49 0.86 9.24 -6.89
CA HIS A 49 -0.28 10.01 -7.38
C HIS A 49 -0.42 10.02 -8.91
N GLY A 50 0.70 9.85 -9.61
CA GLY A 50 0.82 10.06 -11.05
C GLY A 50 0.53 8.86 -11.94
N SER A 51 0.76 7.63 -11.45
CA SER A 51 0.87 6.45 -12.31
C SER A 51 -0.10 5.33 -11.92
N VAL A 52 -0.63 4.65 -12.95
CA VAL A 52 -1.43 3.41 -12.82
C VAL A 52 -0.63 2.29 -12.11
N GLU A 53 0.70 2.42 -12.04
CA GLU A 53 1.67 1.41 -11.63
C GLU A 53 1.90 1.31 -10.11
N GLN A 54 1.22 2.12 -9.28
CA GLN A 54 1.27 2.01 -7.81
C GLN A 54 -0.08 1.69 -7.17
N ARG A 55 -0.95 1.06 -7.94
CA ARG A 55 -2.20 0.44 -7.46
C ARG A 55 -1.94 -0.97 -6.97
N ALA A 56 -1.03 -1.17 -6.02
CA ALA A 56 -0.58 -2.52 -5.64
C ALA A 56 -1.77 -3.50 -5.43
N GLY A 57 -2.84 -3.06 -4.76
CA GLY A 57 -4.06 -3.84 -4.62
C GLY A 57 -4.82 -4.09 -5.94
N LEU A 58 -4.99 -3.07 -6.80
CA LEU A 58 -5.66 -3.25 -8.10
C LEU A 58 -4.84 -4.12 -9.05
N ASP A 59 -3.52 -3.97 -9.06
CA ASP A 59 -2.63 -4.78 -9.90
C ASP A 59 -2.71 -6.24 -9.50
N ILE A 60 -2.71 -6.55 -8.20
CA ILE A 60 -2.92 -7.93 -7.71
C ILE A 60 -4.29 -8.47 -8.16
N ILE A 61 -5.35 -7.65 -8.09
CA ILE A 61 -6.68 -8.05 -8.58
C ILE A 61 -6.66 -8.26 -10.11
N ASN A 62 -6.01 -7.39 -10.86
CA ASN A 62 -5.88 -7.48 -12.31
C ASN A 62 -5.09 -8.72 -12.72
N TRP A 63 -3.98 -9.04 -12.05
CA TRP A 63 -3.19 -10.26 -12.26
C TRP A 63 -4.05 -11.50 -12.06
N TYR A 64 -4.84 -11.54 -10.98
CA TYR A 64 -5.77 -12.64 -10.75
C TYR A 64 -6.84 -12.73 -11.83
N GLN A 65 -7.45 -11.60 -12.23
CA GLN A 65 -8.49 -11.58 -13.26
C GLN A 65 -7.96 -11.98 -14.64
N GLU A 66 -6.76 -11.53 -15.00
CA GLU A 66 -6.04 -11.91 -16.22
C GLU A 66 -5.76 -13.41 -16.22
N ALA A 67 -5.18 -13.95 -15.14
CA ALA A 67 -4.94 -15.38 -14.99
C ALA A 67 -6.23 -16.21 -15.08
N MET A 68 -7.33 -15.74 -14.49
CA MET A 68 -8.65 -16.39 -14.57
C MET A 68 -9.25 -16.35 -15.99
N SER A 69 -8.81 -15.46 -16.88
CA SER A 69 -9.26 -15.45 -18.28
C SER A 69 -8.79 -16.67 -19.08
N PHE A 70 -7.78 -17.39 -18.58
CA PHE A 70 -7.28 -18.65 -19.13
C PHE A 70 -8.00 -19.89 -18.58
N SER A 71 -8.88 -19.72 -17.60
CA SER A 71 -9.71 -20.82 -17.09
C SER A 71 -10.63 -21.41 -18.16
N ASP A 72 -11.04 -22.66 -17.96
CA ASP A 72 -12.07 -23.31 -18.77
C ASP A 72 -13.15 -23.96 -17.90
N ALA A 73 -14.11 -24.65 -18.53
CA ALA A 73 -15.21 -25.28 -17.82
C ALA A 73 -14.76 -26.41 -16.85
N SER A 74 -13.52 -26.89 -16.98
CA SER A 74 -12.94 -27.95 -16.17
C SER A 74 -12.02 -27.42 -15.06
N CYS A 75 -11.41 -26.24 -15.22
CA CYS A 75 -10.39 -25.72 -14.31
C CYS A 75 -10.31 -24.18 -14.24
N PRO A 76 -10.30 -23.57 -13.03
CA PRO A 76 -10.57 -24.18 -11.74
C PRO A 76 -12.06 -24.45 -11.53
N GLN A 77 -12.38 -25.50 -10.77
CA GLN A 77 -13.75 -25.74 -10.33
C GLN A 77 -14.14 -24.68 -9.30
N SER A 78 -14.84 -23.64 -9.74
CA SER A 78 -15.36 -22.60 -8.87
C SER A 78 -16.78 -22.91 -8.41
N TYR A 79 -17.10 -22.46 -7.20
CA TYR A 79 -18.44 -22.49 -6.65
C TYR A 79 -18.83 -21.08 -6.24
N GLU A 80 -20.12 -20.78 -6.31
CA GLU A 80 -20.67 -19.51 -5.87
C GLU A 80 -21.45 -19.71 -4.57
N TYR A 81 -21.20 -18.88 -3.56
CA TYR A 81 -21.96 -18.87 -2.32
C TYR A 81 -22.26 -17.43 -1.92
N GLN A 82 -23.54 -17.06 -1.87
CA GLN A 82 -23.97 -15.69 -1.56
C GLN A 82 -23.35 -14.63 -2.49
N GLY A 83 -23.23 -14.92 -3.79
CA GLY A 83 -22.63 -13.99 -4.77
C GLY A 83 -21.11 -13.99 -4.81
N ASN A 84 -20.45 -14.71 -3.88
CA ASN A 84 -19.00 -14.79 -3.78
C ASN A 84 -18.46 -15.99 -4.56
N GLN A 85 -17.42 -15.76 -5.37
CA GLN A 85 -16.76 -16.82 -6.12
C GLN A 85 -15.57 -17.36 -5.33
N TYR A 86 -15.54 -18.67 -5.14
CA TYR A 86 -14.40 -19.35 -4.52
C TYR A 86 -14.02 -20.59 -5.31
N TRP A 87 -12.73 -20.87 -5.40
CA TRP A 87 -12.22 -22.13 -5.93
C TRP A 87 -11.15 -22.70 -5.01
N PHE A 88 -11.11 -24.03 -4.93
CA PHE A 88 -10.14 -24.80 -4.16
C PHE A 88 -9.88 -26.10 -4.91
N SER A 89 -8.69 -26.26 -5.50
CA SER A 89 -8.23 -27.54 -6.09
C SER A 89 -6.82 -27.37 -6.67
N ASN A 90 -6.26 -28.49 -7.10
CA ASN A 90 -5.29 -28.54 -8.18
C ASN A 90 -6.00 -29.03 -9.47
N CYS A 91 -5.79 -28.37 -10.60
CA CYS A 91 -6.29 -28.82 -11.90
C CYS A 91 -5.46 -28.27 -13.07
N THR A 92 -5.76 -28.72 -14.28
CA THR A 92 -5.13 -28.23 -15.51
C THR A 92 -6.19 -28.07 -16.58
N THR A 93 -6.16 -26.94 -17.30
CA THR A 93 -7.06 -26.63 -18.41
C THR A 93 -6.75 -27.50 -19.62
N ASP A 94 -7.67 -27.55 -20.60
CA ASP A 94 -7.44 -28.22 -21.89
C ASP A 94 -6.26 -27.61 -22.68
N GLN A 95 -5.91 -26.35 -22.39
CA GLN A 95 -4.78 -25.63 -23.01
C GLN A 95 -3.46 -25.85 -22.26
N GLY A 96 -3.48 -26.45 -21.07
CA GLY A 96 -2.30 -26.80 -20.29
C GLY A 96 -1.97 -25.84 -19.14
N ASP A 97 -2.81 -24.83 -18.88
CA ASP A 97 -2.65 -23.92 -17.75
C ASP A 97 -2.94 -24.63 -16.43
N HIS A 98 -2.13 -24.40 -15.41
CA HIS A 98 -2.21 -25.10 -14.13
C HIS A 98 -2.66 -24.17 -13.01
N PHE A 99 -3.67 -24.59 -12.25
CA PHE A 99 -4.18 -23.88 -11.08
C PHE A 99 -3.96 -24.77 -9.86
N ASP A 100 -3.25 -24.27 -8.84
CA ASP A 100 -2.97 -24.99 -7.60
C ASP A 100 -3.25 -24.10 -6.39
N GLY A 101 -4.14 -24.54 -5.50
CA GLY A 101 -4.41 -23.87 -4.23
C GLY A 101 -5.86 -23.40 -4.10
N TYR A 102 -6.06 -22.19 -3.56
CA TYR A 102 -7.38 -21.60 -3.37
C TYR A 102 -7.38 -20.07 -3.43
N VAL A 103 -8.49 -19.52 -3.91
CA VAL A 103 -8.78 -18.08 -3.88
C VAL A 103 -10.26 -17.86 -3.57
N PHE A 104 -10.53 -16.85 -2.74
CA PHE A 104 -11.81 -16.23 -2.48
C PHE A 104 -11.81 -14.86 -3.16
N PHE A 105 -12.67 -14.66 -4.16
CA PHE A 105 -12.83 -13.40 -4.86
C PHE A 105 -14.27 -12.91 -4.70
N ASN A 106 -14.42 -11.81 -3.97
CA ASN A 106 -15.71 -11.26 -3.58
C ASN A 106 -15.83 -9.85 -4.14
N THR A 107 -16.97 -9.54 -4.75
CA THR A 107 -17.32 -8.20 -5.19
C THR A 107 -18.70 -7.86 -4.66
N GLU A 108 -18.80 -6.79 -3.88
CA GLU A 108 -20.05 -6.27 -3.34
C GLU A 108 -20.28 -4.89 -3.95
N TYR A 109 -21.50 -4.60 -4.40
CA TYR A 109 -21.83 -3.36 -5.07
C TYR A 109 -22.99 -2.68 -4.35
N GLN A 110 -22.77 -1.44 -3.92
CA GLN A 110 -23.75 -0.64 -3.18
C GLN A 110 -24.26 -1.32 -1.89
N GLU A 111 -23.35 -1.90 -1.11
CA GLU A 111 -23.65 -2.57 0.16
C GLU A 111 -23.03 -1.83 1.36
N ASP A 112 -23.60 -2.02 2.56
CA ASP A 112 -23.08 -1.46 3.82
C ASP A 112 -21.97 -2.34 4.41
N VAL A 113 -20.85 -2.44 3.69
CA VAL A 113 -19.72 -3.33 4.03
C VAL A 113 -18.98 -2.89 5.31
N LEU A 114 -19.13 -1.63 5.71
CA LEU A 114 -18.52 -1.05 6.92
C LEU A 114 -19.48 -0.99 8.12
N SER A 115 -20.74 -1.40 7.93
CA SER A 115 -21.78 -1.35 8.99
C SER A 115 -21.97 0.03 9.61
N ASP A 116 -21.76 1.09 8.84
CA ASP A 116 -21.91 2.48 9.26
C ASP A 116 -23.16 3.15 8.67
N GLY A 117 -23.96 2.41 7.90
CA GLY A 117 -25.13 2.90 7.16
C GLY A 117 -24.78 3.58 5.84
N GLY A 118 -23.52 3.56 5.44
CA GLY A 118 -23.04 3.98 4.13
C GLY A 118 -23.33 2.97 3.03
N VAL A 119 -22.89 3.32 1.83
CA VAL A 119 -23.05 2.51 0.62
C VAL A 119 -21.71 2.47 -0.11
N TYR A 120 -21.19 1.27 -0.29
CA TYR A 120 -19.86 1.03 -0.80
C TYR A 120 -19.83 -0.03 -1.89
N ASP A 121 -18.87 0.15 -2.79
CA ASP A 121 -18.40 -0.89 -3.69
C ASP A 121 -17.13 -1.48 -3.07
N SER A 122 -17.09 -2.80 -2.93
CA SER A 122 -15.99 -3.53 -2.31
C SER A 122 -15.51 -4.64 -3.23
N THR A 123 -14.21 -4.77 -3.38
CA THR A 123 -13.56 -5.92 -4.03
C THR A 123 -12.55 -6.50 -3.07
N SER A 124 -12.63 -7.81 -2.82
CA SER A 124 -11.63 -8.51 -2.03
C SER A 124 -11.15 -9.78 -2.71
N LEU A 125 -9.86 -10.04 -2.56
CA LEU A 125 -9.16 -11.22 -3.05
C LEU A 125 -8.40 -11.81 -1.88
N ASN A 126 -8.64 -13.06 -1.50
CA ASN A 126 -7.88 -13.73 -0.43
C ASN A 126 -7.51 -15.14 -0.88
N GLY A 127 -6.27 -15.57 -0.73
CA GLY A 127 -5.88 -16.88 -1.23
C GLY A 127 -4.47 -17.34 -0.87
N ALA A 128 -4.24 -18.61 -1.17
CA ALA A 128 -2.91 -19.22 -1.24
C ALA A 128 -2.92 -20.08 -2.51
N ALA A 129 -2.49 -19.49 -3.62
CA ALA A 129 -2.60 -20.08 -4.95
C ALA A 129 -1.36 -19.81 -5.81
N LYS A 130 -1.08 -20.76 -6.70
CA LYS A 130 -0.15 -20.63 -7.82
C LYS A 130 -0.93 -20.89 -9.10
N ILE A 131 -0.86 -19.96 -10.04
CA ILE A 131 -1.47 -20.09 -11.37
C ILE A 131 -0.33 -20.01 -12.39
N ASP A 132 -0.14 -21.08 -13.15
CA ASP A 132 0.87 -21.22 -14.20
C ASP A 132 0.16 -21.17 -15.54
N VAL A 133 0.17 -19.99 -16.18
CA VAL A 133 -0.40 -19.79 -17.51
C VAL A 133 0.66 -20.19 -18.53
N LEU A 134 0.37 -21.21 -19.32
CA LEU A 134 1.36 -21.86 -20.18
C LEU A 134 2.01 -20.84 -21.12
N ASP A 135 3.34 -20.82 -21.12
CA ASP A 135 4.19 -19.94 -21.95
C ASP A 135 3.95 -18.42 -21.76
N GLN A 136 3.36 -18.00 -20.63
CA GLN A 136 3.06 -16.59 -20.36
C GLN A 136 3.57 -16.13 -18.98
N GLU A 137 2.89 -16.53 -17.91
CA GLU A 137 3.18 -16.01 -16.58
C GLU A 137 2.86 -16.99 -15.46
N ILE A 138 3.59 -16.86 -14.35
CA ILE A 138 3.28 -17.53 -13.09
C ILE A 138 2.81 -16.48 -12.09
N VAL A 139 1.55 -16.57 -11.67
CA VAL A 139 0.96 -15.72 -10.63
C VAL A 139 0.98 -16.48 -9.31
N ASN A 140 1.67 -15.94 -8.30
CA ASN A 140 1.62 -16.44 -6.93
C ASN A 140 0.81 -15.48 -6.05
N ILE A 141 -0.19 -16.02 -5.35
CA ILE A 141 -1.05 -15.33 -4.41
C ILE A 141 -0.86 -15.99 -3.05
N GLY A 142 -0.48 -15.23 -2.03
CA GLY A 142 -0.31 -15.73 -0.67
C GLY A 142 -0.70 -14.65 0.34
N GLY A 143 -1.97 -14.30 0.41
CA GLY A 143 -2.41 -13.13 1.14
C GLY A 143 -3.85 -12.69 0.86
N GLY A 144 -4.13 -11.44 1.21
CA GLY A 144 -5.39 -10.75 1.02
C GLY A 144 -5.21 -9.35 0.45
N VAL A 145 -6.13 -8.94 -0.41
CA VAL A 145 -6.34 -7.56 -0.87
C VAL A 145 -7.79 -7.21 -0.63
N VAL A 146 -8.04 -5.99 -0.15
CA VAL A 146 -9.38 -5.40 -0.01
C VAL A 146 -9.32 -3.99 -0.56
N LEU A 147 -10.24 -3.67 -1.47
CA LEU A 147 -10.49 -2.33 -2.00
C LEU A 147 -11.93 -1.96 -1.66
N ILE A 148 -12.15 -0.79 -1.06
CA ILE A 148 -13.48 -0.27 -0.73
C ILE A 148 -13.56 1.17 -1.20
N SER A 149 -14.63 1.53 -1.90
CA SER A 149 -14.89 2.89 -2.39
C SER A 149 -16.37 3.19 -2.23
N GLY A 150 -16.72 4.32 -1.63
CA GLY A 150 -18.13 4.69 -1.48
C GLY A 150 -18.37 5.91 -0.63
N PHE A 151 -19.55 5.99 -0.04
CA PHE A 151 -19.95 7.10 0.81
C PHE A 151 -20.47 6.60 2.15
N ASN A 152 -20.02 7.21 3.23
CA ASN A 152 -20.55 6.93 4.57
C ASN A 152 -21.92 7.59 4.79
N ILE A 153 -22.54 7.31 5.94
CA ILE A 153 -23.86 7.87 6.30
C ILE A 153 -23.90 9.41 6.38
N ASP A 154 -22.75 10.05 6.62
CA ASP A 154 -22.61 11.50 6.65
C ASP A 154 -22.36 12.11 5.26
N GLY A 155 -22.31 11.27 4.22
CA GLY A 155 -22.08 11.66 2.83
C GLY A 155 -20.61 11.98 2.50
N ALA A 156 -19.66 11.61 3.36
CA ALA A 156 -18.24 11.71 3.05
C ALA A 156 -17.84 10.57 2.12
N LYS A 157 -17.07 10.87 1.07
CA LYS A 157 -16.46 9.87 0.18
C LYS A 157 -15.34 9.18 0.96
N ILE A 158 -15.31 7.85 0.94
CA ILE A 158 -14.28 7.02 1.56
C ILE A 158 -13.66 6.14 0.48
N ASP A 159 -12.34 6.09 0.44
CA ASP A 159 -11.56 5.13 -0.34
C ASP A 159 -10.58 4.42 0.61
N PHE A 160 -10.58 3.10 0.58
CA PHE A 160 -9.77 2.26 1.46
C PHE A 160 -9.13 1.12 0.66
N MET A 161 -7.85 0.91 0.89
CA MET A 161 -7.11 -0.22 0.36
C MET A 161 -6.33 -0.89 1.49
N ALA A 162 -6.37 -2.21 1.53
CA ALA A 162 -5.48 -3.01 2.37
C ALA A 162 -4.90 -4.15 1.55
N VAL A 163 -3.59 -4.37 1.69
CA VAL A 163 -2.85 -5.47 1.09
C VAL A 163 -2.07 -6.15 2.21
N GLN A 164 -2.19 -7.47 2.34
CA GLN A 164 -1.46 -8.26 3.32
C GLN A 164 -1.01 -9.57 2.70
N GLY A 165 0.27 -9.92 2.82
CA GLY A 165 0.80 -11.21 2.40
C GLY A 165 1.84 -11.07 1.29
N SER A 166 1.99 -12.12 0.48
CA SER A 166 3.02 -12.23 -0.55
C SER A 166 2.39 -12.43 -1.92
N PHE A 167 2.81 -11.60 -2.88
CA PHE A 167 2.31 -11.64 -4.26
C PHE A 167 3.48 -11.54 -5.24
N SER A 168 3.37 -12.21 -6.39
CA SER A 168 4.35 -12.07 -7.48
C SER A 168 3.75 -12.47 -8.81
N VAL A 169 4.27 -11.89 -9.89
CA VAL A 169 4.07 -12.36 -11.25
C VAL A 169 5.42 -12.57 -11.91
N GLU A 170 5.67 -13.78 -12.40
CA GLU A 170 6.87 -14.12 -13.15
C GLU A 170 6.53 -14.16 -14.64
N LYS A 171 7.01 -13.19 -15.43
CA LYS A 171 6.87 -13.17 -16.90
C LYS A 171 8.18 -13.59 -17.56
N ASP A 172 8.11 -14.53 -18.50
CA ASP A 172 9.17 -14.81 -19.49
C ASP A 172 10.61 -14.96 -18.97
N SER A 173 10.92 -15.68 -17.89
CA SER A 173 12.30 -16.06 -17.44
C SER A 173 13.39 -14.98 -17.30
N VAL A 174 13.14 -13.72 -17.67
CA VAL A 174 14.16 -12.67 -17.83
C VAL A 174 14.19 -11.73 -16.63
N GLU A 175 13.10 -11.63 -15.87
CA GLU A 175 13.10 -10.99 -14.55
C GLU A 175 11.84 -11.43 -13.81
N SER A 176 11.99 -12.30 -12.80
CA SER A 176 10.92 -12.54 -11.84
C SER A 176 10.70 -11.23 -11.09
N GLN A 177 9.50 -10.64 -11.14
CA GLN A 177 9.16 -9.67 -10.10
C GLN A 177 9.21 -10.44 -8.78
N GLU A 178 10.16 -10.09 -7.91
CA GLU A 178 10.40 -10.79 -6.66
C GLU A 178 9.09 -10.93 -5.87
N LEU A 179 8.98 -12.01 -5.08
CA LEU A 179 7.92 -12.17 -4.08
C LEU A 179 7.86 -10.91 -3.21
N VAL A 180 6.86 -10.08 -3.46
CA VAL A 180 6.60 -8.86 -2.70
C VAL A 180 5.78 -9.28 -1.49
N SER A 181 6.44 -9.39 -0.34
CA SER A 181 5.72 -9.39 0.94
C SER A 181 5.34 -7.95 1.27
N MET A 182 4.05 -7.69 1.34
CA MET A 182 3.48 -6.37 1.62
C MET A 182 2.47 -6.49 2.76
N GLU A 183 2.52 -5.54 3.67
CA GLU A 183 1.47 -5.32 4.67
C GLU A 183 1.22 -3.82 4.67
N PHE A 184 0.24 -3.37 3.90
CA PHE A 184 0.05 -1.98 3.59
C PHE A 184 -1.43 -1.63 3.65
N GLN A 185 -1.74 -0.48 4.22
CA GLN A 185 -3.08 0.07 4.31
C GLN A 185 -3.05 1.54 3.92
N GLN A 186 -4.07 1.92 3.17
CA GLN A 186 -4.34 3.29 2.77
C GLN A 186 -5.80 3.59 3.09
N TYR A 187 -6.04 4.79 3.61
CA TYR A 187 -7.37 5.32 3.86
C TYR A 187 -7.44 6.77 3.44
N ALA A 188 -8.40 7.10 2.58
CA ALA A 188 -8.68 8.45 2.13
C ALA A 188 -10.14 8.80 2.42
N PHE A 189 -10.39 10.04 2.83
CA PHE A 189 -11.76 10.53 3.03
C PHE A 189 -11.91 11.99 2.59
N SER A 190 -13.02 12.29 1.93
CA SER A 190 -13.38 13.64 1.45
C SER A 190 -14.75 14.00 1.98
N GLN A 191 -14.86 15.15 2.63
CA GLN A 191 -16.12 15.68 3.14
C GLN A 191 -16.41 17.07 2.57
N ILE A 192 -17.59 17.24 1.98
CA ILE A 192 -18.04 18.55 1.49
C ILE A 192 -18.65 19.34 2.65
N LEU A 193 -17.98 20.40 3.10
CA LEU A 193 -18.47 21.33 4.10
C LEU A 193 -18.68 22.72 3.46
N ASN A 194 -19.92 23.22 3.46
CA ASN A 194 -20.27 24.52 2.86
C ASN A 194 -19.83 24.68 1.39
N GLY A 195 -19.89 23.58 0.61
CA GLY A 195 -19.50 23.58 -0.80
C GLY A 195 -17.99 23.51 -1.04
N VAL A 196 -17.21 23.25 0.00
CA VAL A 196 -15.75 23.10 -0.05
C VAL A 196 -15.41 21.66 0.32
N SER A 197 -14.57 21.00 -0.49
CA SER A 197 -14.05 19.66 -0.17
C SER A 197 -12.95 19.76 0.87
N LEU A 198 -13.02 18.92 1.90
CA LEU A 198 -12.04 18.76 2.96
C LEU A 198 -11.50 17.34 2.92
N ASN A 199 -10.20 17.21 2.66
CA ASN A 199 -9.57 15.92 2.42
C ASN A 199 -8.72 15.48 3.61
N GLY A 200 -8.68 14.18 3.85
CA GLY A 200 -7.65 13.55 4.66
C GLY A 200 -7.23 12.23 4.06
N TYR A 201 -6.00 11.84 4.36
CA TYR A 201 -5.33 10.69 3.77
C TYR A 201 -4.42 10.05 4.80
N SER A 202 -4.35 8.73 4.84
CA SER A 202 -3.50 8.01 5.78
C SER A 202 -2.88 6.78 5.13
N LEU A 203 -1.63 6.53 5.51
CA LEU A 203 -0.78 5.42 5.09
C LEU A 203 -0.26 4.69 6.32
N ASN A 204 -0.35 3.36 6.31
CA ASN A 204 0.21 2.52 7.35
C ASN A 204 0.77 1.24 6.74
N GLY A 205 1.90 0.76 7.26
CA GLY A 205 2.45 -0.53 6.92
C GLY A 205 3.81 -0.46 6.23
N THR A 206 4.14 -1.45 5.41
CA THR A 206 5.41 -1.61 4.71
C THR A 206 5.18 -2.15 3.31
N MET A 207 5.92 -1.62 2.35
CA MET A 207 5.96 -2.14 0.99
C MET A 207 7.40 -2.14 0.44
N PRO A 208 7.75 -3.12 -0.39
CA PRO A 208 9.01 -3.07 -1.12
C PRO A 208 8.92 -2.07 -2.27
N LEU A 209 10.07 -1.57 -2.69
CA LEU A 209 10.23 -0.66 -3.82
C LEU A 209 11.18 -1.26 -4.85
N GLN A 210 10.83 -1.10 -6.12
CA GLN A 210 11.68 -1.47 -7.27
C GLN A 210 12.70 -0.36 -7.57
N SER A 211 13.38 0.16 -6.55
CA SER A 211 14.44 1.15 -6.70
C SER A 211 15.81 0.51 -6.47
N GLU A 212 16.82 1.00 -7.18
CA GLU A 212 18.21 0.57 -6.96
C GLU A 212 18.72 1.00 -5.58
N GLN A 213 18.25 2.15 -5.08
CA GLN A 213 18.73 2.77 -3.84
C GLN A 213 17.85 2.45 -2.64
N ILE A 214 16.53 2.44 -2.84
CA ILE A 214 15.54 2.18 -1.79
C ILE A 214 14.87 0.84 -2.08
N LYS A 215 14.89 -0.07 -1.11
CA LYS A 215 14.33 -1.42 -1.24
C LYS A 215 12.98 -1.57 -0.55
N ALA A 216 12.70 -0.75 0.45
CA ALA A 216 11.40 -0.74 1.10
C ALA A 216 11.12 0.63 1.71
N ILE A 217 9.84 0.91 1.89
CA ILE A 217 9.32 2.04 2.65
C ILE A 217 8.33 1.50 3.68
N SER A 218 8.34 2.11 4.86
CA SER A 218 7.39 1.84 5.93
C SER A 218 6.76 3.13 6.39
N PHE A 219 5.46 3.07 6.67
CA PHE A 219 4.64 4.16 7.17
C PHE A 219 4.13 3.78 8.55
N ALA A 220 4.54 4.52 9.57
CA ALA A 220 4.02 4.38 10.92
C ALA A 220 3.04 5.53 11.18
N GLU A 221 1.75 5.24 11.01
CA GLU A 221 0.63 6.17 11.27
C GLU A 221 0.75 7.49 10.50
N VAL A 222 1.19 7.41 9.24
CA VAL A 222 1.35 8.60 8.41
C VAL A 222 -0.02 9.10 8.02
N ALA A 223 -0.31 10.37 8.28
CA ALA A 223 -1.57 10.96 7.84
C ALA A 223 -1.45 12.44 7.52
N PHE A 224 -2.24 12.85 6.55
CA PHE A 224 -2.36 14.19 5.99
C PHE A 224 -3.79 14.66 6.21
N PHE A 225 -3.94 15.92 6.59
CA PHE A 225 -5.25 16.54 6.75
C PHE A 225 -5.23 17.94 6.19
N ASP A 226 -6.36 18.33 5.65
CA ASP A 226 -6.64 19.72 5.33
C ASP A 226 -6.59 20.63 6.57
N GLN A 227 -5.91 21.77 6.47
CA GLN A 227 -5.79 22.80 7.52
C GLN A 227 -7.16 23.31 7.96
N ARG A 228 -8.18 23.24 7.11
CA ARG A 228 -9.57 23.63 7.44
C ARG A 228 -10.22 22.66 8.42
N PHE A 229 -9.65 21.46 8.66
CA PHE A 229 -10.00 20.61 9.81
C PHE A 229 -9.41 21.11 11.14
N GLY A 230 -8.60 22.16 11.12
CA GLY A 230 -7.83 22.63 12.27
C GLY A 230 -6.45 21.98 12.37
N TYR A 231 -6.01 21.27 11.33
CA TYR A 231 -4.67 20.72 11.23
C TYR A 231 -3.63 21.86 11.09
N PRO A 232 -2.46 21.80 11.74
CA PRO A 232 -1.58 22.96 11.82
C PRO A 232 -0.75 23.21 10.54
N CYS A 233 -0.48 22.19 9.73
CA CYS A 233 0.40 22.30 8.55
C CYS A 233 0.06 21.25 7.49
N GLU A 234 -0.59 21.60 6.37
CA GLU A 234 -0.92 20.63 5.30
C GLU A 234 0.31 20.02 4.61
N GLU A 235 1.44 20.73 4.65
CA GLU A 235 2.71 20.32 4.04
C GLU A 235 3.42 19.23 4.85
N GLU A 236 3.01 18.99 6.09
CA GLU A 236 3.64 18.03 6.98
C GLU A 236 2.67 16.93 7.44
N PRO A 237 2.98 15.65 7.21
CA PRO A 237 2.20 14.58 7.80
C PRO A 237 2.46 14.43 9.31
N ILE A 238 1.49 13.85 10.02
CA ILE A 238 1.78 13.18 11.29
C ILE A 238 2.45 11.83 11.04
N GLY A 239 3.08 11.27 12.07
CA GLY A 239 3.65 9.92 12.01
C GLY A 239 5.09 9.91 11.55
N GLN A 240 5.56 8.74 11.08
CA GLN A 240 6.93 8.54 10.66
C GLN A 240 6.99 7.75 9.34
N ILE A 241 7.89 8.18 8.45
CA ILE A 241 8.24 7.43 7.25
C ILE A 241 9.63 6.84 7.46
N SER A 242 9.77 5.53 7.29
CA SER A 242 11.07 4.85 7.37
C SER A 242 11.42 4.25 6.02
N VAL A 243 12.66 4.41 5.58
CA VAL A 243 13.14 3.94 4.28
C VAL A 243 14.29 2.97 4.47
N ARG A 244 14.27 1.87 3.73
CA ARG A 244 15.33 0.87 3.75
C ARG A 244 16.17 0.97 2.51
N ASP A 245 17.47 1.19 2.66
CA ASP A 245 18.38 1.26 1.53
C ASP A 245 18.72 -0.14 0.95
N ALA A 246 19.48 -0.15 -0.15
CA ALA A 246 19.97 -1.35 -0.80
C ALA A 246 20.95 -2.19 0.04
N GLN A 247 21.55 -1.59 1.07
CA GLN A 247 22.44 -2.26 2.02
C GLN A 247 21.67 -2.84 3.22
N GLY A 248 20.37 -2.54 3.32
CA GLY A 248 19.46 -3.01 4.35
C GLY A 248 19.41 -2.11 5.60
N TYR A 249 20.02 -0.93 5.58
CA TYR A 249 19.92 0.05 6.66
C TYR A 249 18.59 0.80 6.60
N TRP A 250 18.04 1.11 7.77
CA TRP A 250 16.83 1.92 7.91
C TRP A 250 17.19 3.36 8.26
N TYR A 251 16.44 4.28 7.67
CA TYR A 251 16.48 5.71 7.93
C TYR A 251 15.08 6.18 8.24
N ASP A 252 14.93 7.02 9.26
CA ASP A 252 13.63 7.54 9.69
C ASP A 252 13.52 9.03 9.36
N LEU A 253 12.38 9.40 8.77
CA LEU A 253 11.95 10.76 8.49
C LEU A 253 10.93 11.17 9.55
N ASN A 254 11.30 12.15 10.37
CA ASN A 254 10.45 12.70 11.41
C ASN A 254 10.04 14.12 11.02
N PHE A 255 8.73 14.34 10.87
CA PHE A 255 8.14 15.65 10.58
C PHE A 255 7.80 16.39 11.89
N ASP A 256 7.47 17.66 11.79
CA ASP A 256 7.29 18.54 12.94
C ASP A 256 5.85 18.53 13.50
N VAL A 257 4.90 17.77 12.93
CA VAL A 257 3.54 17.64 13.47
C VAL A 257 3.38 16.40 14.36
N SER A 258 2.97 16.60 15.62
CA SER A 258 2.67 15.51 16.55
C SER A 258 1.30 14.88 16.33
N ILE A 259 1.06 13.70 16.94
CA ILE A 259 -0.25 13.04 16.91
C ILE A 259 -1.37 13.85 17.60
N GLU A 260 -1.00 14.75 18.52
CA GLU A 260 -1.90 15.74 19.14
C GLU A 260 -2.18 16.96 18.25
N TRP A 261 -1.64 16.98 17.03
CA TRP A 261 -1.73 18.09 16.07
C TRP A 261 -1.02 19.37 16.55
N ASP A 262 0.07 19.21 17.30
CA ASP A 262 0.96 20.31 17.65
C ASP A 262 2.10 20.42 16.64
N LEU A 263 2.31 21.61 16.07
CA LEU A 263 3.48 21.90 15.24
C LEU A 263 4.67 22.27 16.14
N MET A 264 5.70 21.43 16.12
CA MET A 264 6.90 21.55 16.95
C MET A 264 8.03 22.37 16.31
N GLY A 265 7.93 22.63 15.00
CA GLY A 265 8.93 23.34 14.20
C GLY A 265 8.31 24.29 13.18
N VAL A 266 8.69 24.18 11.92
CA VAL A 266 8.26 25.11 10.85
C VAL A 266 7.52 24.33 9.78
N CYS A 267 6.33 24.80 9.42
CA CYS A 267 5.57 24.28 8.29
C CYS A 267 6.33 24.53 6.98
N ASP A 268 7.18 23.58 6.60
CA ASP A 268 8.03 23.63 5.39
C ASP A 268 8.06 22.32 4.58
N GLY A 269 7.35 21.28 5.04
CA GLY A 269 7.31 19.97 4.39
C GLY A 269 8.62 19.18 4.48
N CYS A 270 9.53 19.59 5.35
CA CYS A 270 10.81 18.94 5.56
C CYS A 270 10.78 18.02 6.79
N ALA A 271 11.45 16.88 6.67
CA ALA A 271 11.63 15.92 7.76
C ALA A 271 13.10 15.83 8.17
N GLN A 272 13.32 15.70 9.47
CA GLN A 272 14.62 15.34 10.01
C GLN A 272 14.94 13.88 9.64
N LEU A 273 16.03 13.69 8.89
CA LEU A 273 16.56 12.37 8.53
C LEU A 273 17.45 11.85 9.66
N THR A 274 17.08 10.71 10.23
CA THR A 274 17.86 10.05 11.28
C THR A 274 18.21 8.61 10.93
N GLN A 275 19.33 8.12 11.47
CA GLN A 275 19.73 6.72 11.40
C GLN A 275 20.18 6.28 12.79
N GLN A 276 19.46 5.33 13.40
CA GLN A 276 19.77 4.85 14.76
C GLN A 276 19.85 5.98 15.80
N GLY A 277 19.06 7.05 15.61
CA GLY A 277 19.04 8.24 16.46
C GLY A 277 20.07 9.32 16.13
N ASP A 278 21.01 9.06 15.21
CA ASP A 278 21.94 10.08 14.73
C ASP A 278 21.27 10.91 13.61
N VAL A 279 21.29 12.25 13.75
CA VAL A 279 20.78 13.17 12.72
C VAL A 279 21.77 13.26 11.56
N LEU A 280 21.31 12.91 10.37
CA LEU A 280 22.12 12.90 9.15
C LEU A 280 21.87 14.15 8.27
N GLY A 281 20.69 14.76 8.40
CA GLY A 281 20.29 15.91 7.61
C GLY A 281 18.79 16.10 7.63
N GLU A 282 18.28 16.65 6.54
CA GLU A 282 16.87 16.99 6.33
C GLU A 282 16.50 16.58 4.91
N ILE A 283 15.26 16.14 4.72
CA ILE A 283 14.68 15.78 3.42
C ILE A 283 13.37 16.54 3.27
N CYS A 284 13.21 17.28 2.19
CA CYS A 284 12.00 18.04 1.91
C CYS A 284 11.18 17.33 0.82
N LEU A 285 9.91 17.04 1.11
CA LEU A 285 9.02 16.33 0.21
C LEU A 285 7.78 17.17 -0.07
N ASP A 286 7.34 17.19 -1.33
CA ASP A 286 6.09 17.80 -1.73
C ASP A 286 4.97 16.75 -1.72
N PHE A 287 4.07 16.87 -0.75
CA PHE A 287 2.90 16.01 -0.58
C PHE A 287 1.60 16.63 -1.11
N SER A 288 1.66 17.77 -1.80
CA SER A 288 0.46 18.46 -2.30
C SER A 288 -0.42 17.54 -3.17
N SER A 289 0.21 16.66 -3.95
CA SER A 289 -0.47 15.67 -4.76
C SER A 289 -1.30 14.69 -3.92
N ILE A 290 -0.81 14.23 -2.76
CA ILE A 290 -1.50 13.26 -1.91
C ILE A 290 -2.87 13.78 -1.45
N LEU A 291 -3.01 15.08 -1.16
CA LEU A 291 -4.29 15.67 -0.76
C LEU A 291 -5.26 15.89 -1.94
N GLU A 292 -4.78 15.78 -3.18
CA GLU A 292 -5.56 15.83 -4.41
C GLU A 292 -5.97 14.42 -4.91
N TRP A 293 -6.18 13.47 -3.98
CA TRP A 293 -6.51 12.06 -4.31
C TRP A 293 -7.91 11.86 -4.90
N GLU A 294 -8.80 12.86 -4.89
CA GLU A 294 -10.21 12.69 -5.28
C GLU A 294 -10.38 12.18 -6.72
N ASP A 295 -9.51 12.62 -7.62
CA ASP A 295 -9.45 12.20 -9.02
C ASP A 295 -8.75 10.84 -9.21
N ARG A 296 -7.96 10.40 -8.22
CA ARG A 296 -7.07 9.23 -8.25
C ARG A 296 -6.96 8.58 -6.85
N PRO A 297 -8.02 7.92 -6.37
CA PRO A 297 -8.04 7.34 -5.02
C PRO A 297 -7.12 6.14 -4.86
N TRP A 298 -6.78 5.47 -5.97
CA TRP A 298 -5.74 4.46 -6.10
C TRP A 298 -5.07 4.66 -7.46
#